data_AF-A0A139QKC5-F1
#
_entry.id   AF-A0A139QKC5-F1
#
_cell.length_a   1.000
_cell.length_b   1.000
_cell.length_c   1.000
_cell.angle_alpha   90.00
_cell.angle_beta   90.00
_cell.angle_gamma   90.00
#
_symmetry.space_group_name_H-M   'P 1'
#
loop_
_entity.id
_entity.type
_entity.pdbx_description
1 polymer ?
#
loop_
_entity_poly.entity_id
_entity_poly.type
_entity_poly.pdbx_seq_one_letter_code
_entity_poly.pdbx_strand_id
1 'polypeptide(L)' 'MAEKMRFKGEILGKPITITSNETQAHMKAVFDLANQQLNEMRELAPHLTDDQLLTLLAINALSDQLKMQAEKDANK' A
#
# COMPACT_ATOMS: atom_id res chain seq x y z
N MET A 1 9.02 24.65 6.87
CA MET A 1 7.76 23.93 6.58
C MET A 1 8.14 22.76 5.69
N ALA A 2 7.81 21.51 6.05
CA ALA A 2 8.12 20.37 5.18
C ALA A 2 7.30 20.51 3.89
N GLU A 3 7.99 20.54 2.75
CA GLU A 3 7.34 20.74 1.45
C GLU A 3 6.62 19.45 1.06
N LYS A 4 5.29 19.47 1.13
CA LYS A 4 4.43 18.35 0.75
C LYS A 4 4.55 18.12 -0.76
N MET A 5 5.03 16.96 -1.16
CA MET A 5 5.13 16.57 -2.57
C MET A 5 3.87 15.83 -3.01
N ARG A 6 3.39 16.12 -4.22
CA ARG A 6 2.28 15.39 -4.85
C ARG A 6 2.84 14.25 -5.70
N PHE A 7 2.33 13.06 -5.47
CA PHE A 7 2.68 11.83 -6.18
C PHE A 7 1.48 11.35 -6.96
N LYS A 8 1.70 11.03 -8.23
CA LYS A 8 0.71 10.39 -9.09
C LYS A 8 1.14 8.95 -9.32
N GLY A 9 0.21 8.02 -9.12
CA GLY A 9 0.41 6.61 -9.39
C GLY A 9 -0.88 5.99 -9.89
N GLU A 10 -0.86 4.69 -10.08
CA GLU A 10 -1.99 3.91 -10.56
C GLU A 10 -2.17 2.68 -9.66
N ILE A 11 -3.41 2.39 -9.29
CA ILE A 11 -3.79 1.21 -8.52
C ILE A 11 -5.00 0.59 -9.22
N LEU A 12 -4.95 -0.70 -9.58
CA LEU A 12 -6.02 -1.40 -10.30
C LEU A 12 -6.52 -0.66 -11.56
N GLY A 13 -5.62 -0.09 -12.37
CA GLY A 13 -6.03 0.66 -13.57
C GLY A 13 -6.53 2.09 -13.30
N LYS A 14 -6.61 2.50 -12.03
CA LYS A 14 -7.20 3.79 -11.63
C LYS A 14 -6.09 4.77 -11.20
N PRO A 15 -5.99 5.95 -11.83
CA PRO A 15 -5.01 6.96 -11.44
C PRO A 15 -5.36 7.56 -10.08
N ILE A 16 -4.39 7.62 -9.17
CA ILE A 16 -4.53 8.16 -7.82
C ILE A 16 -3.45 9.23 -7.60
N THR A 17 -3.82 10.31 -6.92
CA THR A 17 -2.88 11.34 -6.49
C THR A 17 -2.80 11.37 -4.97
N ILE A 18 -1.60 11.23 -4.42
CA ILE A 18 -1.31 11.23 -2.98
C ILE A 18 -0.41 12.42 -2.66
N THR A 19 -0.63 13.09 -1.53
CA THR A 19 0.28 14.12 -1.02
C THR A 19 1.04 13.55 0.17
N SER A 20 2.37 13.54 0.12
CA SER A 20 3.22 12.97 1.17
C SER A 20 4.44 13.85 1.44
N ASN A 21 5.03 13.70 2.62
CA ASN A 21 6.33 14.27 2.97
C ASN A 21 7.49 13.31 2.64
N GLU A 22 7.17 12.11 2.17
CA GLU A 22 8.14 11.09 1.79
C GLU A 22 8.82 11.37 0.46
N THR A 23 9.96 10.72 0.23
CA THR A 23 10.69 10.83 -1.04
C THR A 23 9.94 10.18 -2.20
N GLN A 24 10.22 10.62 -3.42
CA GLN A 24 9.65 10.01 -4.62
C GLN A 24 10.01 8.54 -4.78
N ALA A 25 11.24 8.15 -4.44
CA ALA A 25 11.67 6.76 -4.47
C ALA A 25 10.87 5.90 -3.49
N HIS A 26 10.65 6.41 -2.27
CA HIS A 26 9.83 5.73 -1.27
C HIS A 26 8.39 5.54 -1.76
N MET A 27 7.75 6.61 -2.22
CA MET A 27 6.37 6.53 -2.71
C MET A 27 6.24 5.62 -3.93
N LYS A 28 7.22 5.62 -4.85
CA LYS A 28 7.24 4.67 -5.97
C LYS A 28 7.27 3.23 -5.47
N ALA A 29 8.14 2.92 -4.50
CA ALA A 29 8.21 1.58 -3.91
C ALA A 29 6.89 1.17 -3.24
N VAL A 30 6.18 2.10 -2.59
CA VAL A 30 4.84 1.85 -2.01
C VAL A 30 3.82 1.49 -3.10
N PHE A 31 3.77 2.23 -4.21
CA PHE A 31 2.88 1.91 -5.33
C PHE A 31 3.24 0.56 -5.98
N ASP A 32 4.52 0.28 -6.18
CA ASP A 32 4.98 -0.99 -6.75
C ASP A 32 4.58 -2.18 -5.85
N LEU A 33 4.77 -2.07 -4.53
CA LEU A 33 4.38 -3.09 -3.56
C LEU A 33 2.86 -3.31 -3.53
N ALA A 34 2.08 -2.22 -3.50
CA ALA A 34 0.62 -2.31 -3.49
C ALA A 34 0.09 -3.02 -4.75
N ASN A 35 0.59 -2.64 -5.93
CA ASN A 35 0.20 -3.27 -7.18
C ASN A 35 0.61 -4.74 -7.26
N GLN A 36 1.80 -5.10 -6.74
CA GLN A 36 2.22 -6.49 -6.70
C GLN A 36 1.25 -7.34 -5.86
N GLN A 37 0.94 -6.91 -4.62
CA GLN A 37 0.00 -7.64 -3.76
C GLN A 37 -1.40 -7.74 -4.37
N LEU A 38 -1.88 -6.66 -5.01
CA LEU A 38 -3.19 -6.67 -5.67
C LEU A 38 -3.22 -7.64 -6.85
N ASN A 39 -2.16 -7.73 -7.64
CA ASN A 39 -2.07 -8.69 -8.74
C ASN A 39 -2.10 -10.13 -8.23
N GLU A 40 -1.31 -10.44 -7.19
CA GLU A 40 -1.32 -11.76 -6.53
C GLU A 40 -2.72 -12.10 -5.97
N MET A 41 -3.38 -11.15 -5.32
CA MET A 41 -4.75 -11.33 -4.82
C MET A 41 -5.76 -11.58 -5.94
N ARG A 42 -5.62 -10.90 -7.09
CA ARG A 42 -6.50 -11.13 -8.25
C ARG A 42 -6.34 -12.52 -8.83
N GLU A 43 -5.12 -13.05 -8.87
CA GLU A 43 -4.85 -14.41 -9.34
C GLU A 43 -5.42 -15.46 -8.39
N LEU A 44 -5.27 -15.26 -7.07
CA LEU A 44 -5.75 -16.18 -6.05
C LEU A 44 -7.26 -16.13 -5.84
N ALA A 45 -7.88 -14.96 -6.01
CA ALA A 45 -9.29 -14.72 -5.74
C ALA A 45 -9.97 -13.93 -6.87
N PRO A 46 -10.07 -14.51 -8.08
CA PRO A 46 -10.58 -13.82 -9.27
C PRO A 46 -12.07 -13.44 -9.19
N HIS A 47 -12.80 -13.99 -8.22
CA HIS A 47 -14.22 -13.72 -7.98
C HIS A 47 -14.46 -12.45 -7.15
N LEU A 48 -13.42 -11.87 -6.55
CA LEU A 48 -13.53 -10.66 -5.74
C LEU A 48 -13.57 -9.40 -6.61
N THR A 49 -14.32 -8.40 -6.15
CA THR A 49 -14.33 -7.08 -6.79
C THR A 49 -13.09 -6.28 -6.42
N ASP A 50 -12.75 -5.27 -7.23
CA ASP A 50 -11.66 -4.32 -6.95
C ASP A 50 -11.76 -3.72 -5.53
N ASP A 51 -12.97 -3.34 -5.09
CA ASP A 51 -13.18 -2.75 -3.78
C ASP A 51 -12.93 -3.75 -2.64
N GLN A 52 -13.29 -5.02 -2.84
CA GLN A 52 -12.98 -6.09 -1.89
C GLN A 52 -11.47 -6.34 -1.82
N LEU A 53 -10.78 -6.36 -2.96
CA LEU A 53 -9.32 -6.51 -3.02
C LEU A 53 -8.60 -5.36 -2.33
N LEU A 54 -9.03 -4.11 -2.58
CA LEU A 54 -8.49 -2.93 -1.90
C LEU A 54 -8.72 -2.97 -0.38
N THR A 55 -9.89 -3.45 0.04
CA THR A 55 -10.20 -3.64 1.46
C THR A 55 -9.28 -4.68 2.10
N LEU A 56 -9.05 -5.82 1.42
CA LEU A 56 -8.13 -6.86 1.88
C LEU A 56 -6.69 -6.36 1.96
N LEU A 57 -6.23 -5.63 0.94
CA LEU A 57 -4.91 -5.00 0.95
C LEU A 57 -4.74 -4.08 2.17
N ALA A 58 -5.72 -3.23 2.44
CA ALA A 58 -5.68 -2.31 3.57
C ALA A 58 -5.62 -3.06 4.93
N ILE A 59 -6.43 -4.11 5.09
CA ILE A 59 -6.42 -4.94 6.30
C ILE A 59 -5.07 -5.64 6.48
N ASN A 60 -4.51 -6.21 5.40
CA ASN A 60 -3.20 -6.86 5.45
C ASN A 60 -2.09 -5.89 5.83
N ALA A 61 -2.07 -4.70 5.21
CA ALA A 61 -1.10 -3.66 5.54
C ALA A 61 -1.18 -3.22 7.01
N LEU A 62 -2.39 -3.04 7.55
CA LEU A 62 -2.59 -2.70 8.96
C LEU A 62 -2.16 -3.85 9.89
N SER A 63 -2.42 -5.11 9.51
CA SER A 63 -1.95 -6.27 10.27
C SER A 63 -0.43 -6.32 10.32
N ASP A 64 0.24 -6.11 9.19
CA ASP A 64 1.71 -6.11 9.14
C ASP A 64 2.31 -4.93 9.91
N GLN A 65 1.68 -3.75 9.87
CA GLN A 65 2.09 -2.62 10.70
C GLN A 65 2.05 -2.97 12.20
N LEU A 66 0.99 -3.65 12.66
CA LEU A 66 0.89 -4.08 14.06
C LEU A 66 1.94 -5.14 14.42
N LYS A 67 2.21 -6.10 13.54
CA LYS A 67 3.28 -7.10 13.73
C LYS A 67 4.66 -6.43 13.86
N MET A 68 4.98 -5.51 12.94
CA MET A 68 6.24 -4.77 12.95
C MET A 68 6.39 -3.92 14.22
N GLN A 69 5.29 -3.37 14.75
CA GLN A 69 5.30 -2.65 16.02
C GLN A 69 5.58 -3.59 17.19
N ALA A 70 4.90 -4.74 17.25
CA ALA A 70 5.12 -5.74 18.28
C ALA A 70 6.57 -6.27 18.29
N GLU A 71 7.16 -6.51 17.11
CA GLU A 71 8.56 -6.94 16.98
C GLU A 71 9.55 -5.88 17.48
N LYS A 72 9.27 -4.59 17.25
CA LYS A 72 10.09 -3.49 17.77
C LYS A 72 9.99 -3.36 19.29
N ASP A 73 8.80 -3.59 19.84
CA ASP A 73 8.56 -3.51 21.28
C ASP A 73 9.13 -4.73 22.03
N ALA A 74 9.13 -5.91 21.41
CA ALA A 74 9.73 -7.13 21.97
C ALA A 74 11.27 -7.12 21.97
N ASN A 75 11.88 -6.34 21.07
CA ASN A 75 13.35 -6.17 20.97
C ASN A 75 13.89 -4.95 21.72
N LYS A 76 13.05 -4.29 22.53
CA LYS A 76 13.43 -3.24 23.49
C LYS A 76 13.62 -3.81 24.88
#